data_AF-Q08422-F1
#
_entry.id   AF-Q08422-F1
#
_cell.length_a   1.000
_cell.length_b   1.000
_cell.length_c   1.000
_cell.angle_alpha   90.00
_cell.angle_beta   90.00
_cell.angle_gamma   90.00
#
_symmetry.space_group_name_H-M   'P 1'
#
loop_
_entity.id
_entity.type
_entity.pdbx_description
1 polymer ?
#
loop_
_entity_poly.entity_id
_entity_poly.type
_entity_poly.pdbx_seq_one_letter_code
_entity_poly.pdbx_strand_id
1 'polypeptide(L)'
;MSDINEIEIPSRKDEIRQVTPKDPMHEIEDKSTYHAKIKKSDSGTVLGAIPLNSRSSSNSSVTSTGQSSRRVTKKTTKKKKKNACYFDTCSSAASKFIGDCNFCKGHFCSKHRLMENHACNGLTSCKEQLHQRNADKLEAEQTKAPKIQI
;
A
#
# COMPACT_ATOMS: atom_id res chain seq x y z
N MET A 1 50.16 8.49 17.33
CA MET A 1 50.20 7.54 16.19
C MET A 1 48.96 6.68 16.29
N SER A 2 47.89 7.11 15.64
CA SER A 2 46.66 6.33 15.49
C SER A 2 45.97 6.86 14.25
N ASP A 3 46.35 6.29 13.12
CA ASP A 3 45.82 6.58 11.79
C ASP A 3 44.36 6.13 11.74
N ILE A 4 43.47 7.08 11.45
CA ILE A 4 42.07 6.81 11.14
C ILE A 4 42.02 6.47 9.65
N ASN A 5 41.83 5.19 9.35
CA ASN A 5 41.61 4.70 7.99
C ASN A 5 40.37 5.37 7.37
N GLU A 6 40.58 6.12 6.28
CA GLU A 6 39.52 6.54 5.38
C GLU A 6 38.91 5.32 4.70
N ILE A 7 37.59 5.19 4.83
CA ILE A 7 36.79 4.22 4.09
C ILE A 7 36.38 4.91 2.78
N GLU A 8 37.06 4.58 1.68
CA GLU A 8 36.65 4.98 0.33
C GLU A 8 35.31 4.33 -0.03
N ILE A 9 34.27 5.16 -0.22
CA ILE A 9 33.00 4.72 -0.79
C ILE A 9 33.13 4.84 -2.32
N PRO A 10 33.07 3.75 -3.09
CA PRO A 10 33.26 3.78 -4.54
C PRO A 10 32.13 4.57 -5.23
N SER A 11 32.54 5.54 -6.04
CA SER A 11 31.65 6.38 -6.86
C SER A 11 30.99 5.53 -7.95
N ARG A 12 29.69 5.24 -7.83
CA ARG A 12 28.87 4.66 -8.90
C ARG A 12 28.68 5.68 -10.02
N LYS A 13 29.69 5.83 -10.85
CA LYS A 13 29.59 6.34 -12.22
C LYS A 13 29.95 5.16 -13.11
N ASP A 14 29.30 5.05 -14.26
CA ASP A 14 29.55 4.03 -15.29
C ASP A 14 28.75 2.73 -15.16
N GLU A 15 27.44 2.79 -15.46
CA GLU A 15 26.82 1.90 -16.47
C GLU A 15 25.36 2.35 -16.72
N ILE A 16 25.19 3.45 -17.46
CA ILE A 16 23.91 3.74 -18.12
C ILE A 16 23.86 2.83 -19.36
N ARG A 17 23.47 1.58 -19.15
CA ARG A 17 23.10 0.68 -20.24
C ARG A 17 21.75 1.14 -20.75
N GLN A 18 21.75 1.73 -21.95
CA GLN A 18 20.55 2.20 -22.63
C GLN A 18 19.60 1.02 -22.88
N VAL A 19 18.60 0.86 -22.01
CA VAL A 19 17.47 -0.01 -22.26
C VAL A 19 16.43 0.85 -22.97
N THR A 20 16.35 0.73 -24.29
CA THR A 20 15.26 1.31 -25.07
C THR A 20 13.97 0.56 -24.76
N PRO A 21 12.88 1.23 -24.35
CA PRO A 21 11.57 0.60 -24.26
C PRO A 21 11.06 0.38 -25.69
N LYS A 22 11.05 -0.88 -26.15
CA LYS A 22 10.21 -1.30 -27.28
C LYS A 22 8.98 -2.00 -26.72
N ASP A 23 7.84 -1.60 -27.29
CA ASP A 23 6.54 -2.26 -27.30
C ASP A 23 5.42 -1.67 -26.42
N PRO A 24 4.19 -1.66 -26.95
CA PRO A 24 3.41 -0.44 -27.09
C PRO A 24 2.31 -0.28 -26.05
N MET A 25 1.89 0.97 -25.88
CA MET A 25 0.76 1.42 -25.07
C MET A 25 -0.48 0.55 -25.31
N HIS A 26 -0.85 -0.29 -24.33
CA HIS A 26 -2.23 -0.74 -24.24
C HIS A 26 -3.05 0.42 -23.67
N GLU A 27 -3.77 1.07 -24.58
CA GLU A 27 -4.81 2.05 -24.32
C GLU A 27 -5.89 1.40 -23.43
N ILE A 28 -5.86 1.67 -22.13
CA ILE A 28 -6.99 1.38 -21.25
C ILE A 28 -7.92 2.58 -21.36
N GLU A 29 -8.99 2.44 -22.14
CA GLU A 29 -10.12 3.37 -22.14
C GLU A 29 -10.76 3.39 -20.73
N ASP A 30 -10.32 4.30 -19.86
CA ASP A 30 -10.99 4.57 -18.58
C ASP A 30 -12.31 5.34 -18.82
N LYS A 31 -13.35 4.60 -19.21
CA LYS A 31 -14.74 5.07 -19.23
C LYS A 31 -15.35 4.94 -17.83
N SER A 32 -14.97 5.81 -16.90
CA SER A 32 -15.85 6.14 -15.77
C SER A 32 -15.59 7.52 -15.20
N THR A 33 -16.18 8.53 -15.84
CA THR A 33 -16.43 9.86 -15.27
C THR A 33 -17.38 9.73 -14.08
N TYR A 34 -16.86 9.70 -12.86
CA TYR A 34 -17.65 9.95 -11.66
C TYR A 34 -17.55 11.43 -11.27
N HIS A 35 -18.50 12.22 -11.75
CA HIS A 35 -18.69 13.62 -11.32
C HIS A 35 -19.33 13.64 -9.92
N ALA A 36 -18.52 13.69 -8.87
CA ALA A 36 -19.01 13.98 -7.52
C ALA A 36 -19.30 15.48 -7.38
N LYS A 37 -20.58 15.84 -7.31
CA LYS A 37 -21.05 17.22 -7.07
C LYS A 37 -20.80 17.59 -5.60
N ILE A 38 -19.70 18.30 -5.33
CA ILE A 38 -19.48 18.93 -4.02
C ILE A 38 -20.18 20.29 -4.03
N LYS A 39 -21.20 20.44 -3.18
CA LYS A 39 -21.90 21.69 -2.93
C LYS A 39 -20.92 22.67 -2.27
N LYS A 40 -20.74 23.84 -2.88
CA LYS A 40 -19.99 24.97 -2.32
C LYS A 40 -20.84 25.59 -1.21
N SER A 41 -20.33 25.57 0.03
CA SER A 41 -20.75 26.52 1.06
C SER A 41 -19.54 27.39 1.37
N ASP A 42 -19.72 28.67 1.08
CA ASP A 42 -18.81 29.79 1.29
C ASP A 42 -18.51 29.96 2.78
N SER A 43 -17.24 29.95 3.17
CA SER A 43 -16.72 30.41 4.47
C SER A 43 -15.19 30.40 4.42
N GLY A 44 -14.59 31.54 4.07
CA GLY A 44 -13.14 31.73 4.06
C GLY A 44 -12.55 31.83 5.46
N THR A 45 -11.45 31.12 5.70
CA THR A 45 -10.47 31.43 6.75
C THR A 45 -9.08 30.99 6.27
N VAL A 46 -8.24 31.97 5.99
CA VAL A 46 -6.77 31.86 5.88
C VAL A 46 -6.21 31.45 7.24
N LEU A 47 -5.22 30.55 7.27
CA LEU A 47 -4.20 30.24 8.31
C LEU A 47 -3.73 28.80 8.01
N GLY A 48 -2.47 28.50 7.70
CA GLY A 48 -1.28 28.78 8.50
C GLY A 48 -0.89 27.50 9.25
N ALA A 49 0.22 26.87 8.84
CA ALA A 49 0.97 25.81 9.52
C ALA A 49 0.27 24.45 9.80
N ILE A 50 0.82 23.38 9.22
CA ILE A 50 0.55 21.99 9.60
C ILE A 50 1.50 21.64 10.76
N PRO A 51 1.05 21.41 12.00
CA PRO A 51 1.91 20.91 13.06
C PRO A 51 2.04 19.39 12.91
N LEU A 52 3.27 18.87 12.93
CA LEU A 52 3.54 17.45 13.12
C LEU A 52 3.03 17.05 14.51
N ASN A 53 1.85 16.44 14.60
CA ASN A 53 1.36 15.90 15.85
C ASN A 53 1.96 14.51 16.09
N SER A 54 2.89 14.46 17.03
CA SER A 54 3.43 13.27 17.69
C SER A 54 2.27 12.39 18.16
N ARG A 55 2.12 11.22 17.54
CA ARG A 55 1.19 10.17 17.98
C ARG A 55 1.70 9.54 19.28
N SER A 56 1.33 10.16 20.40
CA SER A 56 1.33 9.50 21.71
C SER A 56 0.29 8.39 21.69
N SER A 57 0.76 7.16 21.85
CA SER A 57 -0.03 5.94 21.94
C SER A 57 -0.93 5.95 23.18
N SER A 58 -2.14 6.46 23.06
CA SER A 58 -3.22 6.23 24.03
C SER A 58 -3.96 4.94 23.66
N ASN A 59 -3.57 3.86 24.33
CA ASN A 59 -4.34 2.62 24.39
C ASN A 59 -5.62 2.90 25.21
N SER A 60 -6.65 3.42 24.54
CA SER A 60 -7.96 3.63 25.16
C SER A 60 -8.73 2.32 25.15
N SER A 61 -8.70 1.66 26.30
CA SER A 61 -9.50 0.51 26.69
C SER A 61 -10.99 0.79 26.46
N VAL A 62 -11.53 0.28 25.35
CA VAL A 62 -12.98 0.28 25.14
C VAL A 62 -13.60 -0.83 25.96
N THR A 63 -14.15 -0.44 27.09
CA THR A 63 -15.01 -1.25 27.95
C THR A 63 -16.22 -1.73 27.15
N SER A 64 -16.34 -3.05 27.03
CA SER A 64 -17.44 -3.75 26.39
C SER A 64 -18.73 -3.62 27.21
N THR A 65 -19.60 -2.68 26.85
CA THR A 65 -21.00 -2.65 27.31
C THR A 65 -21.87 -3.48 26.37
N GLY A 66 -22.44 -4.53 26.94
CA GLY A 66 -23.23 -5.53 26.23
C GLY A 66 -24.53 -4.98 25.63
N GLN A 67 -24.86 -5.47 24.45
CA GLN A 67 -26.24 -5.54 23.97
C GLN A 67 -26.52 -6.96 23.48
N SER A 68 -27.36 -7.62 24.27
CA SER A 68 -27.99 -8.92 24.09
C SER A 68 -28.53 -9.08 22.66
N SER A 69 -27.92 -9.97 21.87
CA SER A 69 -28.45 -10.40 20.56
C SER A 69 -28.75 -11.89 20.58
N ARG A 70 -30.00 -12.20 20.24
CA ARG A 70 -30.69 -13.48 20.36
C ARG A 70 -29.88 -14.63 19.72
N ARG A 71 -29.71 -15.70 20.48
CA ARG A 71 -29.06 -16.96 20.08
C ARG A 71 -29.95 -17.72 19.09
N VAL A 72 -29.73 -17.58 17.78
CA VAL A 72 -30.27 -18.50 16.78
C VAL A 72 -29.32 -19.68 16.65
N THR A 73 -29.72 -20.83 17.19
CA THR A 73 -29.03 -22.12 17.07
C THR A 73 -29.26 -22.70 15.68
N LYS A 74 -28.43 -22.35 14.69
CA LYS A 74 -28.46 -23.02 13.40
C LYS A 74 -27.64 -24.33 13.45
N LYS A 75 -28.37 -25.44 13.48
CA LYS A 75 -27.90 -26.84 13.44
C LYS A 75 -26.84 -27.04 12.34
N THR A 76 -25.71 -27.60 12.73
CA THR A 76 -24.48 -27.80 11.97
C THR A 76 -24.63 -28.91 10.93
N THR A 77 -24.89 -28.55 9.66
CA THR A 77 -24.59 -29.45 8.55
C THR A 77 -23.12 -29.26 8.14
N LYS A 78 -22.36 -30.36 8.19
CA LYS A 78 -20.92 -30.46 7.90
C LYS A 78 -20.64 -30.10 6.43
N LYS A 79 -20.68 -28.81 6.09
CA LYS A 79 -20.39 -28.29 4.75
C LYS A 79 -18.88 -28.03 4.64
N LYS A 80 -18.24 -28.66 3.65
CA LYS A 80 -16.79 -28.63 3.35
C LYS A 80 -16.17 -27.26 3.65
N LYS A 81 -15.01 -27.26 4.35
CA LYS A 81 -14.20 -26.09 4.78
C LYS A 81 -13.62 -25.29 3.60
N LYS A 82 -14.46 -24.78 2.70
CA LYS A 82 -14.03 -24.06 1.49
C LYS A 82 -13.57 -22.61 1.78
N ASN A 83 -13.83 -22.09 2.99
CA ASN A 83 -13.56 -20.70 3.35
C ASN A 83 -12.57 -20.62 4.52
N ALA A 84 -11.47 -21.36 4.46
CA ALA A 84 -10.38 -21.28 5.44
C ALA A 84 -9.29 -20.34 4.93
N CYS A 85 -8.59 -19.67 5.84
CA CYS A 85 -7.39 -18.91 5.52
C CYS A 85 -6.33 -19.83 4.90
N TYR A 86 -5.71 -19.40 3.81
CA TYR A 86 -4.70 -20.14 3.06
C TYR A 86 -3.30 -20.04 3.69
N PHE A 87 -3.12 -19.17 4.68
CA PHE A 87 -1.85 -19.05 5.40
C PHE A 87 -1.62 -20.27 6.32
N ASP A 88 -0.45 -20.90 6.22
CA ASP A 88 -0.15 -22.21 6.83
C ASP A 88 -0.40 -22.29 8.34
N THR A 89 -0.11 -21.20 9.07
CA THR A 89 -0.25 -21.16 10.53
C THR A 89 -1.63 -20.66 10.98
N CYS A 90 -2.57 -20.42 10.06
CA CYS A 90 -3.85 -19.81 10.35
C CYS A 90 -5.05 -20.74 10.10
N SER A 91 -5.73 -21.13 11.18
CA SER A 91 -7.00 -21.89 11.12
C SER A 91 -8.26 -21.00 11.09
N SER A 92 -8.10 -19.68 10.90
CA SER A 92 -9.24 -18.75 10.90
C SER A 92 -10.07 -18.85 9.62
N ALA A 93 -11.34 -18.47 9.69
CA ALA A 93 -12.19 -18.36 8.51
C ALA A 93 -11.69 -17.24 7.58
N ALA A 94 -11.62 -17.52 6.28
CA ALA A 94 -11.32 -16.54 5.25
C ALA A 94 -12.44 -15.50 5.12
N SER A 95 -12.07 -14.26 4.88
CA SER A 95 -13.02 -13.16 4.67
C SER A 95 -13.56 -13.22 3.25
N LYS A 96 -14.89 -13.29 3.09
CA LYS A 96 -15.54 -13.48 1.78
C LYS A 96 -15.42 -12.29 0.81
N PHE A 97 -15.15 -11.10 1.33
CA PHE A 97 -15.20 -9.85 0.55
C PHE A 97 -13.84 -9.17 0.41
N ILE A 98 -12.94 -9.35 1.39
CA ILE A 98 -11.66 -8.62 1.50
C ILE A 98 -10.50 -9.62 1.68
N GLY A 99 -10.76 -10.92 1.50
CA GLY A 99 -9.78 -11.99 1.77
C GLY A 99 -8.97 -12.41 0.56
N ASP A 100 -9.33 -11.97 -0.65
CA ASP A 100 -8.79 -12.57 -1.87
C ASP A 100 -7.59 -11.77 -2.36
N CYS A 101 -6.42 -12.41 -2.48
CA CYS A 101 -5.21 -11.75 -2.98
C CYS A 101 -5.13 -11.83 -4.50
N ASN A 102 -5.04 -10.68 -5.19
CA ASN A 102 -4.98 -10.62 -6.65
C ASN A 102 -3.70 -11.23 -7.25
N PHE A 103 -2.61 -11.35 -6.48
CA PHE A 103 -1.32 -11.83 -6.97
C PHE A 103 -1.21 -13.36 -6.87
N CYS A 104 -1.41 -13.91 -5.67
CA CYS A 104 -1.31 -15.36 -5.44
C CYS A 104 -2.66 -16.11 -5.56
N LYS A 105 -3.78 -15.38 -5.72
CA LYS A 105 -5.15 -15.92 -5.80
C LYS A 105 -5.56 -16.74 -4.57
N GLY A 106 -4.90 -16.53 -3.42
CA GLY A 106 -5.22 -17.16 -2.15
C GLY A 106 -6.33 -16.44 -1.37
N HIS A 107 -7.02 -17.17 -0.49
CA HIS A 107 -8.07 -16.65 0.40
C HIS A 107 -7.55 -16.48 1.83
N PHE A 108 -7.69 -15.29 2.41
CA PHE A 108 -7.10 -14.93 3.69
C PHE A 108 -8.15 -14.40 4.68
N CYS A 109 -7.89 -14.56 5.97
CA CYS A 109 -8.71 -13.95 7.02
C CYS A 109 -8.38 -12.45 7.15
N SER A 110 -9.17 -11.71 7.94
CA SER A 110 -8.95 -10.28 8.16
C SER A 110 -7.56 -9.93 8.71
N LYS A 111 -6.87 -10.88 9.34
CA LYS A 111 -5.50 -10.72 9.85
C LYS A 111 -4.43 -10.90 8.76
N HIS A 112 -4.67 -11.78 7.78
CA HIS A 112 -3.66 -12.13 6.75
C HIS A 112 -3.96 -11.56 5.36
N ARG A 113 -4.93 -10.64 5.23
CA ARG A 113 -5.29 -10.02 3.94
C ARG A 113 -4.18 -9.20 3.29
N LEU A 114 -3.23 -8.70 4.08
CA LEU A 114 -2.10 -7.90 3.59
C LEU A 114 -1.01 -8.79 3.00
N MET A 115 -0.36 -8.33 1.93
CA MET A 115 0.68 -9.09 1.23
C MET A 115 1.88 -9.38 2.14
N GLU A 116 2.20 -8.47 3.07
CA GLU A 116 3.24 -8.65 4.07
C GLU A 116 2.90 -9.78 5.05
N ASN A 117 1.63 -9.92 5.43
CA ASN A 117 1.20 -10.83 6.49
C ASN A 117 1.14 -12.29 6.05
N HIS A 118 0.88 -12.56 4.77
CA HIS A 118 0.85 -13.92 4.23
C HIS A 118 2.08 -14.27 3.37
N ALA A 119 3.11 -13.43 3.38
CA ALA A 119 4.31 -13.59 2.56
C ALA A 119 3.99 -13.84 1.08
N CYS A 120 3.24 -12.91 0.47
CA CYS A 120 2.80 -13.06 -0.91
C CYS A 120 3.99 -13.20 -1.88
N ASN A 121 3.94 -14.17 -2.79
CA ASN A 121 4.94 -14.31 -3.87
C ASN A 121 5.04 -13.02 -4.74
N GLY A 122 3.90 -12.37 -5.02
CA GLY A 122 3.87 -11.12 -5.79
C GLY A 122 4.36 -9.87 -5.06
N LEU A 123 4.77 -9.96 -3.79
CA LEU A 123 5.16 -8.80 -2.98
C LEU A 123 6.37 -8.06 -3.59
N THR A 124 7.37 -8.80 -4.06
CA THR A 124 8.58 -8.21 -4.64
C THR A 124 8.28 -7.47 -5.94
N SER A 125 7.55 -8.10 -6.86
CA SER A 125 7.16 -7.49 -8.13
C SER A 125 6.28 -6.25 -7.93
N CYS A 126 5.32 -6.32 -7.00
CA CYS A 126 4.48 -5.16 -6.65
C CYS A 126 5.33 -3.99 -6.10
N LYS A 127 6.28 -4.29 -5.21
CA LYS A 127 7.17 -3.29 -4.62
C LYS A 127 8.06 -2.64 -5.67
N GLU A 128 8.68 -3.44 -6.54
CA GLU A 128 9.51 -2.95 -7.64
C GLU A 128 8.70 -2.06 -8.60
N GLN A 129 7.49 -2.48 -8.97
CA GLN A 129 6.63 -1.67 -9.83
C GLN A 129 6.25 -0.33 -9.18
N LEU A 130 5.99 -0.31 -7.86
CA LEU A 130 5.77 0.93 -7.13
C LEU A 130 7.03 1.81 -7.11
N HIS A 131 8.20 1.21 -6.89
CA HIS A 131 9.47 1.92 -6.88
C HIS A 131 9.76 2.55 -8.24
N GLN A 132 9.59 1.79 -9.33
CA GLN A 132 9.79 2.29 -10.69
C GLN A 132 8.85 3.46 -10.99
N ARG A 133 7.54 3.30 -10.75
CA ARG A 133 6.58 4.38 -10.96
C ARG A 133 6.87 5.61 -10.12
N ASN A 134 7.44 5.44 -8.93
CA ASN A 134 7.86 6.56 -8.09
C ASN A 134 9.09 7.25 -8.67
N ALA A 135 10.09 6.48 -9.12
CA ALA A 135 11.27 7.01 -9.80
C ALA A 135 10.87 7.81 -11.05
N ASP A 136 10.00 7.26 -11.91
CA ASP A 136 9.52 7.93 -13.12
C ASP A 136 8.82 9.28 -12.80
N LYS A 137 8.03 9.31 -11.72
CA LYS A 137 7.38 10.55 -11.25
C LYS A 137 8.39 11.58 -10.75
N LEU A 138 9.37 11.15 -9.96
CA LEU A 138 10.42 12.03 -9.46
C LEU A 138 11.27 12.61 -10.59
N GLU A 139 11.55 11.82 -11.63
CA GLU A 139 12.25 12.29 -12.83
C GLU A 139 11.40 13.29 -13.64
N ALA A 140 10.11 13.03 -13.80
CA ALA A 140 9.19 13.93 -14.50
C ALA A 140 8.99 15.28 -13.80
N GLU A 141 8.99 15.29 -12.46
CA GLU A 141 8.81 16.49 -11.64
C GLU A 141 10.13 17.20 -11.30
N GLN A 142 11.28 16.71 -11.81
CA GLN A 142 12.58 17.29 -11.50
C GLN A 142 12.71 18.74 -12.03
N THR A 143 12.73 19.71 -11.12
CA THR A 143 13.00 21.12 -11.46
C THR A 143 14.42 21.29 -11.98
N LYS A 144 14.56 21.67 -13.26
CA LYS A 144 15.85 22.07 -13.84
C LYS A 144 16.06 23.57 -13.62
N ALA A 145 17.05 23.93 -12.81
CA ALA A 145 17.41 25.34 -12.62
C ALA A 145 17.89 25.94 -13.95
N PRO A 146 17.38 27.12 -14.36
CA PRO A 146 17.92 27.81 -15.54
C PRO A 146 19.37 28.23 -15.27
N LYS A 147 20.28 27.91 -16.18
CA LYS A 147 21.64 28.49 -16.16
C LYS A 147 21.55 29.94 -16.58
N ILE A 148 21.65 30.86 -15.63
CA ILE A 148 21.79 32.29 -15.91
C ILE A 148 23.21 32.51 -16.44
N GLN A 149 23.35 32.97 -17.68
CA GLN A 149 24.62 33.49 -18.22
C GLN A 149 24.62 35.01 -17.96
N ILE A 150 25.66 35.49 -17.29
CA ILE A 150 25.91 36.92 -17.01
C ILE A 150 27.11 37.34 -17.87
#